data_AF-A0AAW2RIF6-F1
#
_entry.id   AF-A0AAW2RIF6-F1
#
_cell.length_a   1.000
_cell.length_b   1.000
_cell.length_c   1.000
_cell.angle_alpha   90.00
_cell.angle_beta   90.00
_cell.angle_gamma   90.00
#
_symmetry.space_group_name_H-M   'P 1'
#
loop_
_entity.id
_entity.type
_entity.pdbx_description
1 polymer ?
#
loop_
_entity_poly.entity_id
_entity_poly.type
_entity_poly.pdbx_seq_one_letter_code
_entity_poly.pdbx_strand_id
1 'polypeptide(L)' 'MPQLAETYACAPSTERGRGILISGDPKSNSILYCNGRSVIIRYLDRPLDVQVYGEHGYPATVARYSPNGEWIASGDV' A
#
# COMPACT_ATOMS: atom_id res chain seq x y z
N MET A 1 -23.23 -9.60 13.90
CA MET A 1 -21.85 -9.93 13.46
C MET A 1 -21.01 -8.69 13.70
N PRO A 2 -19.78 -8.79 14.22
CA PRO A 2 -18.90 -7.62 14.34
C PRO A 2 -18.55 -7.10 12.94
N GLN A 3 -18.59 -5.77 12.77
CA GLN A 3 -18.19 -5.09 11.56
C GLN A 3 -16.90 -4.33 11.84
N LEU A 4 -15.95 -4.38 10.90
CA LEU A 4 -14.76 -3.54 10.97
C LEU A 4 -15.18 -2.07 10.91
N ALA A 5 -14.80 -1.28 11.92
CA ALA A 5 -15.12 0.14 11.99
C ALA A 5 -14.02 0.99 11.33
N GLU A 6 -12.77 0.82 11.76
CA GLU A 6 -11.64 1.67 11.34
C GLU A 6 -10.36 0.83 11.30
N THR A 7 -9.42 1.20 10.42
CA THR A 7 -8.11 0.56 10.31
C THR A 7 -6.99 1.59 10.44
N TYR A 8 -6.12 1.39 11.43
CA TYR A 8 -4.89 2.17 11.57
C TYR A 8 -3.76 1.53 10.77
N ALA A 9 -3.44 2.10 9.61
CA ALA A 9 -2.37 1.62 8.75
C ALA A 9 -0.97 1.75 9.39
N CYS A 10 -0.10 0.78 9.11
CA CYS A 10 1.32 0.86 9.43
C CYS A 10 2.04 1.90 8.55
N ALA A 11 3.23 2.32 8.99
CA ALA A 11 4.13 3.13 8.17
C ALA A 11 4.81 2.28 7.07
N PRO A 12 5.27 2.89 5.96
CA PRO A 12 6.07 2.18 4.97
C PRO A 12 7.33 1.56 5.59
N SER A 13 7.76 0.41 5.06
CA SER A 13 9.04 -0.18 5.42
C SER A 13 10.18 0.73 4.98
N THR A 14 11.22 0.86 5.82
CA THR A 14 12.36 1.73 5.57
C THR A 14 13.66 1.01 5.86
N GLU A 15 14.70 1.28 5.06
CA GLU A 15 16.06 0.80 5.27
C GLU A 15 17.02 1.98 5.13
N ARG A 16 17.98 2.09 6.05
CA ARG A 16 18.95 3.21 6.05
C ARG A 16 19.72 3.22 4.73
N GLY A 17 19.75 4.38 4.07
CA GLY A 17 20.46 4.55 2.81
C GLY A 17 19.75 3.96 1.59
N ARG A 18 18.50 3.48 1.73
CA ARG A 18 17.65 3.07 0.61
C ARG A 18 16.43 3.97 0.46
N GLY A 19 16.02 4.20 -0.78
CA GLY A 19 14.82 4.95 -1.10
C GLY A 19 13.55 4.17 -0.73
N ILE A 20 12.53 4.88 -0.27
CA ILE A 20 11.20 4.33 -0.01
C ILE A 20 10.33 4.60 -1.25
N LEU A 21 9.85 3.53 -1.88
CA LEU A 21 9.14 3.63 -3.14
C LEU A 21 7.63 3.78 -2.93
N ILE A 22 7.19 5.03 -2.73
CA ILE A 22 5.76 5.37 -2.62
C ILE A 22 5.19 5.65 -4.02
N SER A 23 3.99 5.12 -4.31
CA SER A 23 3.20 5.47 -5.50
C SER A 23 1.95 6.24 -5.07
N GLY A 24 1.48 7.16 -5.90
CA GLY A 24 0.18 7.81 -5.71
C GLY A 24 -0.70 7.64 -6.94
N ASP A 25 -2.01 7.65 -6.75
CA ASP A 25 -2.98 7.75 -7.83
C ASP A 25 -3.97 8.89 -7.53
N PRO A 26 -4.03 9.92 -8.39
CA PRO A 26 -4.94 11.05 -8.20
C PRO A 26 -6.41 10.67 -8.42
N LYS A 27 -6.72 9.62 -9.19
CA LYS A 27 -8.12 9.23 -9.47
C LYS A 27 -8.79 8.66 -8.22
N SER A 28 -8.08 7.80 -7.49
CA SER A 28 -8.54 7.22 -6.23
C SER A 28 -8.19 8.06 -5.00
N ASN A 29 -7.42 9.14 -5.15
CA ASN A 29 -6.89 9.96 -4.06
C ASN A 29 -6.16 9.15 -2.98
N SER A 30 -5.27 8.26 -3.43
CA SER A 30 -4.61 7.30 -2.56
C SER A 30 -3.10 7.23 -2.76
N ILE A 31 -2.41 6.79 -1.72
CA ILE A 31 -1.00 6.43 -1.75
C ILE A 31 -0.83 4.93 -1.50
N LEU A 32 0.25 4.40 -2.04
CA LEU A 32 0.55 2.97 -2.08
C LEU A 32 1.99 2.75 -1.63
N TYR A 33 2.20 1.83 -0.71
CA TYR A 33 3.51 1.46 -0.19
C TYR A 33 3.52 0.04 0.36
N CYS A 34 4.72 -0.48 0.62
CA CYS A 34 4.90 -1.84 1.14
C CYS A 34 5.32 -1.83 2.61
N ASN A 35 4.87 -2.82 3.36
CA ASN A 35 5.33 -3.13 4.70
C ASN A 35 5.30 -4.65 4.94
N GLY A 36 6.45 -5.23 5.31
CA GLY A 36 6.57 -6.68 5.41
C GLY A 36 6.21 -7.35 4.08
N ARG A 37 5.25 -8.28 4.10
CA ARG A 37 4.73 -9.00 2.92
C ARG A 37 3.47 -8.37 2.34
N SER A 38 3.13 -7.16 2.79
CA SER A 38 1.86 -6.54 2.46
C SER A 38 2.05 -5.26 1.64
N VAL A 39 1.13 -5.07 0.71
CA VAL A 39 0.93 -3.85 -0.05
C VAL A 39 -0.24 -3.10 0.59
N ILE A 40 -0.02 -1.84 0.94
CA ILE A 40 -0.97 -0.99 1.66
C ILE A 40 -1.46 0.11 0.73
N ILE A 41 -2.77 0.19 0.53
CA ILE A 41 -3.46 1.27 -0.17
C ILE A 41 -4.11 2.16 0.90
N ARG A 42 -3.67 3.41 0.98
CA ARG A 42 -4.17 4.38 1.95
C ARG A 42 -4.77 5.58 1.25
N TYR A 43 -6.05 5.84 1.52
CA TYR A 43 -6.74 7.02 1.01
C TYR A 43 -6.36 8.27 1.81
N LEU A 44 -6.17 9.40 1.13
CA LEU A 44 -5.74 10.64 1.76
C LEU A 44 -6.92 11.43 2.36
N ASP A 45 -8.11 11.30 1.80
CA ASP A 45 -9.36 11.89 2.28
C ASP A 45 -10.02 11.08 3.41
N ARG A 46 -9.76 9.77 3.45
CA ARG A 46 -10.32 8.83 4.44
C ARG A 46 -9.25 7.89 4.98
N PRO A 47 -8.35 8.39 5.85
CA PRO A 47 -7.13 7.67 6.23
C PRO A 47 -7.34 6.42 7.09
N LEU A 48 -8.56 6.21 7.62
CA LEU A 48 -8.94 5.05 8.41
C LEU A 48 -9.60 3.94 7.56
N ASP A 49 -9.94 4.24 6.31
CA ASP A 49 -10.27 3.23 5.30
C ASP A 49 -8.97 2.80 4.64
N VAL A 50 -8.55 1.57 4.89
CA VAL A 50 -7.28 1.04 4.39
C VAL A 50 -7.54 -0.29 3.71
N GLN A 51 -7.00 -0.45 2.51
CA GLN A 51 -6.97 -1.76 1.86
C GLN A 51 -5.58 -2.37 1.99
N VAL A 52 -5.55 -3.68 2.23
CA VAL A 52 -4.32 -4.43 2.41
C VAL A 52 -4.34 -5.64 1.50
N TYR A 53 -3.33 -5.76 0.65
CA TYR A 53 -3.05 -6.96 -0.13
C TYR A 53 -1.86 -7.69 0.51
N GLY A 54 -2.05 -8.96 0.86
CA GLY A 54 -1.11 -9.71 1.70
C GLY A 54 -0.73 -11.10 1.18
N GLU A 55 -0.77 -11.29 -0.14
CA GLU A 55 -0.52 -12.61 -0.75
C GLU A 55 0.95 -12.83 -1.16
N HIS A 56 1.82 -11.83 -1.02
CA HIS A 56 3.26 -12.04 -1.25
C HIS A 56 3.80 -13.07 -0.24
N GLY A 57 4.56 -14.05 -0.74
CA GLY A 57 5.23 -15.05 0.09
C GLY A 57 6.40 -14.46 0.86
N TYR A 58 7.05 -13.47 0.26
CA TYR A 58 8.26 -12.80 0.74
C TYR A 58 8.03 -11.29 0.95
N PRO A 59 8.99 -10.57 1.56
CA PRO A 59 8.83 -9.14 1.78
C PRO A 59 8.62 -8.36 0.48
N ALA A 60 7.49 -7.66 0.38
CA ALA A 60 7.17 -6.80 -0.75
C ALA A 60 8.05 -5.55 -0.71
N THR A 61 8.65 -5.20 -1.85
CA THR A 61 9.64 -4.12 -1.96
C THR A 61 9.09 -2.90 -2.67
N VAL A 62 8.18 -3.09 -3.62
CA VAL A 62 7.60 -2.03 -4.44
C VAL A 62 6.18 -2.39 -4.88
N ALA A 63 5.33 -1.37 -4.97
CA ALA A 63 4.03 -1.46 -5.61
C ALA A 63 3.74 -0.16 -6.38
N ARG A 64 3.11 -0.27 -7.55
CA ARG A 64 2.84 0.85 -8.46
C ARG A 64 1.46 0.74 -9.09
N TYR A 65 0.77 1.87 -9.16
CA TYR A 65 -0.46 1.99 -9.94
C TYR A 65 -0.16 1.91 -11.44
N SER A 66 -1.05 1.28 -12.19
CA SER A 66 -1.07 1.39 -13.64
C SER A 66 -1.36 2.83 -14.07
N PRO A 67 -0.91 3.29 -15.25
CA PRO A 67 -1.19 4.66 -15.72
C PRO A 67 -2.70 4.98 -15.82
N ASN A 68 -3.55 3.98 -16.02
CA ASN A 68 -5.00 4.16 -16.03
C ASN A 68 -5.64 4.12 -14.62
N GLY A 69 -4.91 3.69 -13.59
CA GLY A 69 -5.37 3.63 -12.19
C GLY A 69 -6.21 2.40 -11.84
N GLU A 70 -6.38 1.44 -12.75
CA GLU A 70 -7.27 0.28 -12.56
C GLU A 70 -6.56 -0.94 -11.96
N TRP A 71 -5.23 -0.99 -12.04
CA TRP A 71 -4.43 -2.13 -11.62
C TRP A 71 -3.23 -1.69 -10.78
N ILE A 72 -2.72 -2.62 -9.98
CA ILE A 72 -1.50 -2.45 -9.21
C ILE A 72 -0.54 -3.58 -9.56
N ALA A 73 0.70 -3.24 -9.88
CA ALA A 73 1.79 -4.19 -9.99
C ALA A 73 2.66 -4.09 -8.72
N SER A 74 2.91 -5.22 -8.06
CA SER A 74 3.77 -5.32 -6.89
C SER A 74 4.82 -6.42 -7.04
N GLY A 75 5.96 -6.28 -6.35
CA GLY A 75 7.08 -7.22 -6.42
C GLY A 75 7.72 -7.48 -5.05
N ASP A 76 8.15 -8.71 -4.84
CA ASP A 76 8.92 -9.20 -3.69
C ASP A 76 10.29 -9.75 -4.12
N VAL A 77 11.06 -10.23 -3.15
CA VAL A 77 12.41 -10.82 -3.32
C VAL A 77 12.49 -12.24 -2.78
#